data_AF-A0A815ZJC8-F1
#
_entry.id   AF-A0A815ZJC8-F1
#
_cell.length_a   1.000
_cell.length_b   1.000
_cell.length_c   1.000
_cell.angle_alpha   90.00
_cell.angle_beta   90.00
_cell.angle_gamma   90.00
#
_symmetry.space_group_name_H-M   'P 1'
#
loop_
_entity.id
_entity.type
_entity.pdbx_description
1 polymer ?
#
loop_
_entity_poly.entity_id
_entity_poly.type
_entity_poly.pdbx_seq_one_letter_code
_entity_poly.pdbx_strand_id
1 'polypeptide(L)'
;MDMETSFDPTFLLPDYSKLSDSKFTQMLLTSTSNIMNQDDLIELLNQKDIFIYIRQLTQLINKFNYSKLQQEQWSYYYNLGMTDGIWSGRISKKMADANSMCYTYGRSKTLIKQRLEKYKLQCEKGQQAIHEHMEQAPLILDMETISNLINNLINQDQHQLRLELER
;
A
#
# COMPACT_ATOMS: atom_id res chain seq x y z
N MET A 1 3.27 12.50 29.93
CA MET A 1 4.08 11.53 29.15
C MET A 1 3.06 10.83 28.28
N ASP A 2 2.72 11.49 27.19
CA ASP A 2 1.54 11.13 26.42
C ASP A 2 1.88 9.87 25.63
N MET A 3 1.15 8.80 25.94
CA MET A 3 1.03 7.67 25.04
C MET A 3 0.31 8.19 23.80
N GLU A 4 1.07 8.75 22.84
CA GLU A 4 0.67 8.72 21.45
C GLU A 4 0.47 7.24 21.11
N THR A 5 -0.76 6.76 21.24
CA THR A 5 -1.21 5.54 20.58
C THR A 5 -0.84 5.73 19.14
N SER A 6 0.27 5.12 18.73
CA SER A 6 0.78 5.27 17.37
C SER A 6 -0.27 4.64 16.47
N PHE A 7 -1.15 5.47 15.92
CA PHE A 7 -2.11 5.06 14.92
C PHE A 7 -1.28 4.49 13.77
N ASP A 8 -1.24 3.17 13.67
CA ASP A 8 -0.57 2.51 12.56
C ASP A 8 -1.45 2.77 11.34
N PRO A 9 -1.03 3.60 10.38
CA PRO A 9 -1.94 4.00 9.32
C PRO A 9 -2.23 2.83 8.35
N THR A 10 -1.61 1.66 8.56
CA THR A 10 -2.09 0.38 8.00
C THR A 10 -3.52 0.00 8.42
N PHE A 11 -4.05 0.55 9.52
CA PHE A 11 -5.46 0.37 9.90
C PHE A 11 -6.45 1.01 8.92
N LEU A 12 -6.00 1.96 8.10
CA LEU A 12 -6.81 2.55 7.03
C LEU A 12 -6.78 1.71 5.75
N LEU A 13 -5.92 0.68 5.67
CA LEU A 13 -5.89 -0.19 4.52
C LEU A 13 -7.07 -1.15 4.53
N PRO A 14 -7.72 -1.37 3.38
CA PRO A 14 -8.64 -2.48 3.19
C PRO A 14 -7.95 -3.79 3.58
N ASP A 15 -8.56 -4.54 4.49
CA ASP A 15 -8.10 -5.88 4.83
C ASP A 15 -8.85 -6.90 3.98
N TYR A 16 -8.27 -7.24 2.82
CA TYR A 16 -8.88 -8.16 1.86
C TYR A 16 -9.13 -9.56 2.44
N SER A 17 -8.42 -9.92 3.53
CA SER A 17 -8.64 -11.18 4.25
C SER A 17 -9.96 -11.25 5.02
N LYS A 18 -10.57 -10.09 5.31
CA LYS A 18 -11.82 -9.96 6.08
C LYS A 18 -13.04 -9.65 5.21
N LEU A 19 -12.86 -9.44 3.91
CA LEU A 19 -13.97 -9.22 2.99
C LEU A 19 -14.75 -10.51 2.78
N SER A 20 -16.07 -10.39 2.55
CA SER A 20 -16.86 -11.52 2.07
C SER A 20 -16.36 -11.98 0.71
N ASP A 21 -16.54 -13.27 0.42
CA ASP A 21 -16.13 -13.84 -0.87
C ASP A 21 -16.81 -13.13 -2.04
N SER A 22 -18.12 -12.88 -1.94
CA SER A 22 -18.89 -12.12 -2.93
C SER A 22 -18.31 -10.73 -3.21
N LYS A 23 -17.93 -9.99 -2.16
CA LYS A 23 -17.41 -8.63 -2.30
C LYS A 23 -16.01 -8.64 -2.91
N PHE A 24 -15.16 -9.55 -2.47
CA PHE A 24 -13.81 -9.70 -3.03
C PHE A 24 -13.84 -10.08 -4.50
N THR A 25 -14.69 -11.04 -4.88
CA THR A 25 -14.90 -11.43 -6.29
C THR A 25 -15.41 -10.26 -7.12
N GLN A 26 -16.40 -9.51 -6.62
CA GLN A 26 -16.92 -8.34 -7.34
C GLN A 26 -15.83 -7.28 -7.56
N MET A 27 -15.00 -7.03 -6.56
CA MET A 27 -13.87 -6.09 -6.68
C MET A 27 -12.89 -6.54 -7.76
N LEU A 28 -12.49 -7.82 -7.79
CA LEU A 28 -11.63 -8.36 -8.85
C LEU A 28 -12.28 -8.22 -10.23
N LEU A 29 -13.59 -8.53 -10.35
CA LEU A 29 -14.33 -8.42 -11.61
C LEU A 29 -14.47 -6.99 -12.14
N THR A 30 -14.49 -5.99 -11.26
CA THR A 30 -14.48 -4.59 -11.67
C THR A 30 -13.10 -4.12 -12.14
N SER A 31 -12.04 -4.77 -11.68
CA SER A 31 -10.66 -4.42 -12.03
C SER A 31 -10.11 -5.17 -13.25
N THR A 32 -10.86 -6.13 -13.82
CA THR A 32 -10.44 -6.95 -14.97
C THR A 32 -10.47 -6.27 -16.34
N SER A 33 -10.95 -5.03 -16.42
CA SER A 33 -11.12 -4.30 -17.69
C SER A 33 -9.84 -4.39 -18.55
N ASN A 34 -9.90 -5.20 -19.62
CA ASN A 34 -8.83 -5.46 -20.60
C ASN A 34 -7.67 -6.40 -20.18
N ILE A 35 -7.73 -7.09 -19.05
CA ILE A 35 -6.67 -8.01 -18.59
C ILE A 35 -7.03 -9.48 -18.85
N MET A 36 -8.26 -9.88 -18.53
CA MET A 36 -8.73 -11.26 -18.61
C MET A 36 -10.22 -11.26 -18.94
N ASN A 37 -10.70 -12.28 -19.65
CA ASN A 37 -12.13 -12.48 -19.84
C ASN A 37 -12.80 -12.68 -18.47
N GLN A 38 -13.93 -12.02 -18.22
CA GLN A 38 -14.66 -12.14 -16.97
C GLN A 38 -15.14 -13.56 -16.71
N ASP A 39 -15.55 -14.29 -17.74
CA ASP A 39 -16.02 -15.68 -17.61
C ASP A 39 -14.88 -16.60 -17.13
N ASP A 40 -13.69 -16.46 -17.73
CA ASP A 40 -12.48 -17.22 -17.35
C ASP A 40 -12.07 -16.90 -15.90
N LEU A 41 -12.15 -15.63 -15.49
CA LEU A 41 -11.86 -15.23 -14.11
C LEU A 41 -12.89 -15.82 -13.13
N ILE A 42 -14.17 -15.85 -13.47
CA ILE A 42 -15.21 -16.46 -12.64
C ILE A 42 -14.93 -17.95 -12.46
N GLU A 43 -14.58 -18.65 -13.54
CA GLU A 43 -14.24 -20.08 -13.48
C GLU A 43 -13.02 -20.33 -12.58
N LEU A 44 -11.97 -19.51 -12.70
CA LEU A 44 -10.79 -19.57 -11.83
C LEU A 44 -11.13 -19.30 -10.36
N LEU A 45 -11.94 -18.27 -10.07
CA LEU A 45 -12.31 -17.90 -8.71
C LEU A 45 -13.29 -18.88 -8.05
N ASN A 46 -13.99 -19.72 -8.83
CA ASN A 46 -14.80 -20.82 -8.30
C ASN A 46 -13.94 -21.96 -7.72
N GLN A 47 -12.66 -22.01 -8.06
CA GLN A 47 -11.72 -22.96 -7.45
C GLN A 47 -11.24 -22.42 -6.10
N LYS A 48 -11.67 -23.06 -5.01
CA LYS A 48 -11.43 -22.58 -3.64
C LYS A 48 -9.96 -22.28 -3.33
N ASP A 49 -9.05 -23.15 -3.74
CA ASP A 49 -7.62 -23.01 -3.43
C ASP A 49 -7.00 -21.82 -4.21
N ILE A 50 -7.39 -21.64 -5.48
CA ILE A 50 -7.01 -20.48 -6.30
C ILE A 50 -7.55 -19.20 -5.67
N PHE A 51 -8.81 -19.20 -5.25
CA PHE A 51 -9.43 -18.05 -4.62
C PHE A 51 -8.70 -17.62 -3.36
N ILE A 52 -8.39 -18.57 -2.46
CA ILE A 52 -7.61 -18.33 -1.25
C ILE A 52 -6.22 -17.79 -1.61
N TYR A 53 -5.57 -18.39 -2.59
CA TYR A 53 -4.25 -17.99 -3.07
C TYR A 53 -4.23 -16.54 -3.57
N ILE A 54 -5.16 -16.17 -4.47
CA ILE A 54 -5.29 -14.82 -5.04
C ILE A 54 -5.59 -13.81 -3.94
N ARG A 55 -6.45 -14.14 -2.98
CA ARG A 55 -6.77 -13.27 -1.84
C ARG A 55 -5.55 -13.00 -0.97
N GLN A 56 -4.76 -14.03 -0.67
CA GLN A 56 -3.54 -13.88 0.13
C GLN A 56 -2.52 -13.02 -0.61
N LEU A 57 -2.30 -13.28 -1.90
CA LEU A 57 -1.42 -12.47 -2.74
C LEU A 57 -1.88 -11.01 -2.80
N THR A 58 -3.18 -10.77 -2.96
CA THR A 58 -3.76 -9.42 -2.95
C THR A 58 -3.46 -8.69 -1.65
N GLN A 59 -3.61 -9.37 -0.51
CA GLN A 59 -3.32 -8.77 0.79
C GLN A 59 -1.82 -8.47 1.00
N LEU A 60 -0.94 -9.32 0.47
CA LEU A 60 0.51 -9.08 0.50
C LEU A 60 0.89 -7.87 -0.35
N ILE A 61 0.41 -7.82 -1.60
CA ILE A 61 0.69 -6.69 -2.51
C ILE A 61 0.11 -5.39 -1.95
N ASN A 62 -1.09 -5.42 -1.35
CA ASN A 62 -1.71 -4.23 -0.75
C ASN A 62 -0.84 -3.62 0.37
N LYS A 63 -0.37 -4.47 1.29
CA LYS A 63 0.53 -4.06 2.39
C LYS A 63 1.89 -3.57 1.88
N PHE A 64 2.43 -4.23 0.86
CA PHE A 64 3.69 -3.82 0.24
C PHE A 64 3.58 -2.46 -0.44
N ASN A 65 2.55 -2.24 -1.26
CA ASN A 65 2.32 -0.97 -1.95
C ASN A 65 2.13 0.18 -0.96
N TYR A 66 1.41 -0.07 0.14
CA TYR A 66 1.31 0.90 1.21
C TYR A 66 2.66 1.23 1.87
N SER A 67 3.47 0.21 2.15
CA SER A 67 4.80 0.41 2.75
C SER A 67 5.70 1.24 1.84
N LYS A 68 5.62 1.02 0.52
CA LYS A 68 6.30 1.86 -0.49
C LYS A 68 5.83 3.31 -0.45
N LEU A 69 4.51 3.54 -0.46
CA LEU A 69 3.97 4.91 -0.39
C LEU A 69 4.42 5.64 0.88
N GLN A 70 4.44 4.96 2.02
CA GLN A 70 4.97 5.53 3.26
C GLN A 70 6.47 5.84 3.14
N GLN A 71 7.27 4.92 2.58
CA GLN A 71 8.70 5.15 2.37
C GLN A 71 8.95 6.38 1.49
N GLU A 72 8.19 6.53 0.41
CA GLU A 72 8.25 7.69 -0.50
C GLU A 72 7.90 8.99 0.24
N GLN A 73 6.81 9.01 1.01
CA GLN A 73 6.40 10.19 1.78
C GLN A 73 7.45 10.59 2.83
N TRP A 74 7.99 9.64 3.59
CA TRP A 74 9.03 9.95 4.58
C TRP A 74 10.34 10.38 3.92
N SER A 75 10.64 9.89 2.71
CA SER A 75 11.80 10.32 1.94
C SER A 75 11.63 11.76 1.46
N TYR A 76 10.43 12.12 1.03
CA TYR A 76 10.07 13.49 0.68
C TYR A 76 10.25 14.45 1.87
N TYR A 77 9.72 14.12 3.05
CA TYR A 77 9.92 14.94 4.25
C TYR A 77 11.39 15.04 4.67
N TYR A 78 12.17 13.97 4.49
CA TYR A 78 13.61 14.03 4.73
C TYR A 78 14.29 15.04 3.78
N ASN A 79 13.94 15.01 2.50
CA ASN A 79 14.50 15.90 1.49
C ASN A 79 14.09 17.36 1.75
N LEU A 80 12.84 17.62 2.12
CA LEU A 80 12.38 18.95 2.55
C LEU A 80 13.18 19.46 3.75
N GLY A 81 13.38 18.65 4.78
CA GLY A 81 14.20 19.05 5.93
C GLY A 81 15.66 19.35 5.54
N MET A 82 16.22 18.62 4.57
CA MET A 82 17.59 18.85 4.08
C MET A 82 17.71 20.11 3.22
N THR A 83 16.71 20.41 2.38
CA THR A 83 16.73 21.51 1.40
C THR A 83 16.28 22.83 2.02
N ASP A 84 15.20 22.81 2.80
CA ASP A 84 14.58 24.00 3.39
C ASP A 84 14.98 24.22 4.86
N GLY A 85 15.79 23.32 5.44
CA GLY A 85 16.26 23.43 6.83
C GLY A 85 15.17 23.21 7.88
N ILE A 86 14.03 22.65 7.49
CA ILE A 86 12.84 22.49 8.34
C ILE A 86 12.96 21.20 9.15
N TRP A 87 13.73 21.26 10.24
CA TRP A 87 13.76 20.23 11.27
C TRP A 87 13.18 20.78 12.56
N SER A 88 12.14 20.14 13.11
CA SER A 88 11.61 20.47 14.44
C SER A 88 11.28 21.97 14.68
N GLY A 89 11.11 22.76 13.61
CA GLY A 89 10.86 24.20 13.65
C GLY A 89 9.41 24.52 13.33
N ARG A 90 8.97 25.75 13.63
CA ARG A 90 7.65 26.22 13.20
C ARG A 90 7.62 26.29 11.67
N ILE A 91 6.62 25.66 11.08
CA ILE A 91 6.36 25.77 9.64
C ILE A 91 5.28 26.82 9.40
N SER A 92 5.41 27.58 8.31
CA SER A 92 4.34 28.50 7.94
C SER A 92 3.11 27.71 7.51
N LYS A 93 1.91 28.28 7.69
CA LYS A 93 0.67 27.66 7.20
C LYS A 93 0.74 27.35 5.70
N LYS A 94 1.28 28.27 4.90
CA LYS A 94 1.48 28.07 3.46
C LYS A 94 2.39 26.88 3.15
N MET A 95 3.48 26.70 3.90
CA MET A 95 4.37 25.55 3.74
C MET A 95 3.67 24.26 4.16
N ALA A 96 2.93 24.29 5.27
CA ALA A 96 2.17 23.14 5.74
C ALA A 96 1.12 22.70 4.71
N ASP A 97 0.36 23.65 4.16
CA ASP A 97 -0.62 23.42 3.09
C ASP A 97 0.01 22.89 1.80
N ALA A 98 1.19 23.40 1.43
CA ALA A 98 1.86 23.05 0.17
C ALA A 98 2.60 21.70 0.20
N ASN A 99 2.70 21.05 1.36
CA ASN A 99 3.45 19.80 1.55
C ASN A 99 2.67 18.80 2.43
N SER A 100 1.35 18.99 2.59
CA SER A 100 0.45 18.22 3.47
C SER A 100 1.00 17.93 4.87
N MET A 101 1.64 18.92 5.49
CA MET A 101 2.20 18.80 6.84
C MET A 101 1.28 19.39 7.91
N CYS A 102 1.46 18.97 9.16
CA CYS A 102 0.75 19.57 10.29
C CYS A 102 1.25 21.00 10.57
N TYR A 103 0.31 21.95 10.70
CA TYR A 103 0.55 23.40 10.79
C TYR A 103 1.47 23.91 11.91
N THR A 104 1.83 23.07 12.88
CA THR A 104 2.41 23.55 14.13
C THR A 104 3.93 23.41 14.16
N TYR A 105 4.46 22.26 13.74
CA TYR A 105 5.90 21.98 13.80
C TYR A 105 6.30 20.98 12.72
N GLY A 106 7.47 21.21 12.11
CA GLY A 106 8.15 20.22 11.28
C GLY A 106 8.48 18.96 12.10
N ARG A 107 8.59 17.82 11.44
CA ARG A 107 8.95 16.55 12.09
C ARG A 107 10.43 16.56 12.46
N SER A 108 10.82 15.87 13.54
CA SER A 108 12.23 15.76 13.90
C SER A 108 12.98 14.85 12.94
N LYS A 109 14.24 15.18 12.65
CA LYS A 109 15.12 14.36 11.79
C LYS A 109 15.22 12.92 12.30
N THR A 110 15.30 12.73 13.62
CA THR A 110 15.37 11.41 14.26
C THR A 110 14.12 10.59 13.96
N LEU A 111 12.92 11.18 14.11
CA LEU A 111 11.67 10.49 13.81
C LEU A 111 11.58 10.10 12.33
N ILE A 112 11.91 11.01 11.41
CA ILE A 112 11.89 10.74 9.98
C ILE A 112 12.83 9.58 9.63
N LYS A 113 14.06 9.58 10.15
CA LYS A 113 15.02 8.47 9.94
C LYS A 113 14.53 7.14 10.49
N GLN A 114 13.94 7.14 11.68
CA GLN A 114 13.35 5.92 12.27
C GLN A 114 12.21 5.37 11.40
N ARG A 115 11.35 6.25 10.87
CA ARG A 115 10.25 5.85 9.98
C ARG A 115 10.77 5.32 8.64
N LEU A 116 11.76 5.98 8.05
CA LEU A 116 12.41 5.51 6.83
C LEU A 116 12.97 4.10 6.98
N GLU A 117 13.70 3.83 8.06
CA GLU A 117 14.27 2.50 8.30
C GLU A 117 13.17 1.45 8.55
N LYS A 118 12.13 1.80 9.31
CA LYS A 118 10.96 0.93 9.52
C LYS A 118 10.34 0.51 8.17
N TYR A 119 10.03 1.48 7.31
CA TYR A 119 9.34 1.20 6.05
C TYR A 119 10.26 0.54 5.02
N LYS A 120 11.56 0.85 5.01
CA LYS A 120 12.55 0.11 4.22
C LYS A 120 12.54 -1.38 4.56
N LEU A 121 12.62 -1.72 5.85
CA LEU A 121 12.55 -3.13 6.29
C LEU A 121 11.20 -3.78 5.97
N GLN A 122 10.09 -3.04 6.06
CA GLN A 122 8.78 -3.54 5.67
C GLN A 122 8.67 -3.80 4.17
N CYS A 123 9.26 -2.95 3.33
CA CYS A 123 9.35 -3.15 1.89
C CYS A 123 10.16 -4.40 1.55
N GLU A 124 11.34 -4.58 2.16
CA GLU A 124 12.18 -5.77 1.95
C GLU A 124 11.44 -7.05 2.33
N LYS A 125 10.83 -7.08 3.52
CA LYS A 125 10.02 -8.24 3.98
C LYS A 125 8.80 -8.48 3.10
N GLY A 126 8.11 -7.42 2.68
CA GLY A 126 6.94 -7.52 1.83
C GLY A 126 7.28 -8.07 0.44
N GLN A 127 8.38 -7.59 -0.14
CA GLN A 127 8.89 -8.08 -1.42
C GLN A 127 9.27 -9.55 -1.35
N GLN A 128 9.98 -9.96 -0.30
CA GLN A 128 10.33 -11.36 -0.08
C GLN A 128 9.08 -12.24 0.09
N ALA A 129 8.12 -11.82 0.93
CA ALA A 129 6.88 -12.59 1.14
C ALA A 129 6.04 -12.72 -0.14
N ILE A 130 5.99 -11.68 -0.98
CA ILE A 130 5.34 -11.75 -2.29
C ILE A 130 6.07 -12.77 -3.18
N HIS A 131 7.39 -12.71 -3.24
CA HIS A 131 8.19 -13.63 -4.04
C HIS A 131 7.98 -15.08 -3.62
N GLU A 132 8.11 -15.39 -2.33
CA GLU A 132 7.87 -16.74 -1.78
C GLU A 132 6.45 -17.23 -2.05
N HIS A 133 5.44 -16.35 -1.98
CA HIS A 133 4.06 -16.70 -2.30
C HIS A 133 3.86 -16.95 -3.81
N MET A 134 4.55 -16.21 -4.67
CA MET A 134 4.53 -16.40 -6.13
C MET A 134 5.21 -17.71 -6.56
N GLU A 135 6.25 -18.16 -5.85
CA GLU A 135 6.88 -19.47 -6.10
C GLU A 135 5.93 -20.66 -5.83
N GLN A 136 4.91 -20.46 -4.99
CA GLN A 136 3.89 -21.45 -4.67
C GLN A 136 2.67 -21.38 -5.59
N ALA A 137 2.76 -20.61 -6.68
CA ALA A 137 1.65 -20.43 -7.61
C ALA A 137 1.18 -21.76 -8.22
N PRO A 138 -0.14 -22.03 -8.22
CA PRO A 138 -0.71 -23.11 -9.02
C PRO A 138 -0.34 -22.93 -10.51
N LEU A 139 0.07 -24.03 -11.17
CA LEU A 139 0.53 -24.02 -12.58
C LEU A 139 -0.53 -23.48 -13.58
N ILE A 140 -1.81 -23.52 -13.20
CA ILE A 140 -2.91 -23.02 -14.01
C ILE A 140 -3.00 -21.48 -14.01
N LEU A 141 -2.30 -20.80 -13.09
CA LEU A 141 -2.30 -19.35 -13.00
C LEU A 141 -1.23 -18.73 -13.88
N ASP A 142 -1.65 -17.86 -14.79
CA ASP A 142 -0.76 -16.87 -15.37
C ASP A 142 -0.50 -15.76 -14.34
N MET A 143 0.65 -15.85 -13.68
CA MET A 143 1.03 -14.95 -12.61
C MET A 143 1.26 -13.52 -13.07
N GLU A 144 1.58 -13.27 -14.34
CA GLU A 144 1.70 -11.92 -14.87
C GLU A 144 0.31 -11.28 -14.94
N THR A 145 -0.66 -11.98 -15.53
CA THR A 145 -2.05 -11.55 -15.62
C THR A 145 -2.68 -11.33 -14.24
N ILE A 146 -2.49 -12.27 -13.30
CA ILE A 146 -3.01 -12.15 -11.93
C ILE A 146 -2.36 -10.98 -11.18
N SER A 147 -1.04 -10.78 -11.32
CA SER A 147 -0.35 -9.67 -10.67
C SER A 147 -0.83 -8.33 -11.20
N ASN A 148 -1.06 -8.21 -12.51
CA ASN A 148 -1.59 -7.00 -13.14
C ASN A 148 -3.02 -6.70 -12.67
N LEU A 149 -3.87 -7.73 -12.58
CA LEU A 149 -5.23 -7.61 -12.04
C LEU A 149 -5.22 -7.08 -10.60
N ILE A 150 -4.41 -7.70 -9.74
CA ILE A 150 -4.29 -7.31 -8.33
C ILE A 150 -3.75 -5.89 -8.19
N ASN A 151 -2.73 -5.53 -8.97
CA ASN A 151 -2.17 -4.17 -8.94
C ASN A 151 -3.20 -3.14 -9.39
N ASN A 152 -4.00 -3.42 -10.43
CA ASN A 152 -5.07 -2.54 -10.86
C ASN A 152 -6.13 -2.35 -9.77
N LEU A 153 -6.56 -3.44 -9.13
CA LEU A 153 -7.47 -3.39 -7.99
C LEU A 153 -6.93 -2.49 -6.88
N ILE A 154 -5.70 -2.75 -6.44
CA ILE A 154 -5.08 -2.01 -5.33
C ILE A 154 -4.86 -0.55 -5.70
N ASN A 155 -4.47 -0.25 -6.95
CA ASN A 155 -4.28 1.13 -7.39
C ASN A 155 -5.61 1.91 -7.42
N GLN A 156 -6.71 1.27 -7.80
CA GLN A 156 -8.05 1.87 -7.72
C GLN A 156 -8.43 2.16 -6.26
N ASP A 157 -8.25 1.17 -5.37
CA ASP A 157 -8.60 1.30 -3.94
C ASP A 157 -7.71 2.32 -3.20
N GLN A 158 -6.41 2.35 -3.52
CA GLN A 158 -5.46 3.27 -2.92
C GLN A 158 -5.39 4.64 -3.62
N HIS A 159 -6.21 4.92 -4.64
CA HIS A 159 -6.11 6.16 -5.39
C HIS A 159 -6.25 7.41 -4.50
N GLN A 160 -7.24 7.41 -3.61
CA GLN A 160 -7.44 8.52 -2.67
C GLN A 160 -6.30 8.64 -1.67
N LEU A 161 -5.75 7.52 -1.20
CA LEU A 161 -4.59 7.52 -0.32
C LEU A 161 -3.37 8.13 -1.03
N ARG A 162 -3.12 7.76 -2.30
CA ARG A 162 -2.04 8.35 -3.10
C ARG A 162 -2.24 9.85 -3.27
N LEU A 163 -3.45 10.29 -3.61
CA LEU A 163 -3.76 11.72 -3.74
C LEU A 163 -3.52 12.50 -2.43
N GLU A 164 -3.86 11.94 -1.27
CA GLU A 164 -3.61 12.59 0.02
C GLU A 164 -2.13 12.55 0.44
N LEU A 165 -1.35 11.57 -0.03
CA LEU A 165 0.08 11.45 0.28
C LEU A 165 0.98 12.21 -0.71
N GLU A 166 0.51 12.47 -1.93
CA GLU A 166 1.20 13.20 -3.01
C GLU A 166 0.85 14.71 -3.06
N ARG A 167 -0.15 15.16 -2.30
CA ARG A 167 -0.45 16.59 -2.09
C ARG A 167 0.55 17.25 -1.16
#